data_AF-A0A4U2EE91-F1
#
_entry.id   AF-A0A4U2EE91-F1
#
_cell.length_a   1.000
_cell.length_b   1.000
_cell.length_c   1.000
_cell.angle_alpha   90.00
_cell.angle_beta   90.00
_cell.angle_gamma   90.00
#
_symmetry.space_group_name_H-M   'P 1'
#
loop_
_entity.id
_entity.type
_entity.pdbx_description
1 polymer ?
#
loop_
_entity_poly.entity_id
_entity_poly.type
_entity_poly.pdbx_seq_one_letter_code
_entity_poly.pdbx_strand_id
1 'polypeptide(L)' 'MNTLNTTLTKEDLKAKTYVCTAVPFELGKTVMTQGVASLLNRNIGASLNVYLHRHKNGDWGDTPIEDKIMNDEAT' A
#
# COMPACT_ATOMS: atom_id res chain seq x y z
N MET A 1 -1.74 15.27 31.94
CA MET A 1 -3.03 14.95 31.30
C MET A 1 -2.85 13.66 30.52
N ASN A 2 -3.42 12.55 30.99
CA ASN A 2 -3.36 11.26 30.32
C ASN A 2 -4.62 11.10 29.47
N THR A 3 -4.49 11.26 28.16
CA THR A 3 -5.57 11.03 27.23
C THR A 3 -5.27 9.78 26.40
N LEU A 4 -6.15 8.79 26.61
CA LEU A 4 -6.60 7.77 25.65
C LEU A 4 -5.77 6.47 25.59
N ASN A 5 -6.03 5.58 26.56
CA ASN A 5 -6.03 4.15 26.29
C ASN A 5 -7.23 3.83 25.39
N THR A 6 -7.12 4.09 24.09
CA THR A 6 -8.15 3.75 23.11
C THR A 6 -8.22 2.24 22.99
N THR A 7 -9.26 1.64 23.57
CA THR A 7 -9.54 0.22 23.38
C THR A 7 -10.16 0.07 21.99
N LEU A 8 -9.51 -0.68 21.10
CA LEU A 8 -10.05 -1.00 19.78
C LEU A 8 -11.43 -1.64 19.94
N THR A 9 -12.42 -1.13 19.22
CA THR A 9 -13.77 -1.68 19.25
C THR A 9 -13.81 -3.02 18.51
N LYS A 10 -14.82 -3.86 18.75
CA LYS A 10 -14.96 -5.15 18.05
C LYS A 10 -15.07 -4.97 16.53
N GLU A 11 -15.60 -3.84 16.12
CA GLU A 11 -15.78 -3.39 14.75
C GLU A 11 -14.44 -3.00 14.11
N ASP A 12 -13.53 -2.37 14.87
CA ASP A 12 -12.15 -2.10 14.44
C ASP A 12 -11.33 -3.39 14.26
N LEU A 13 -11.66 -4.42 15.03
CA LEU A 13 -11.01 -5.74 14.97
C LEU A 13 -11.60 -6.66 13.89
N LYS A 14 -12.70 -6.24 13.25
CA LYS A 14 -13.34 -7.04 12.20
C LYS A 14 -12.52 -6.92 10.93
N ALA A 15 -12.14 -8.06 10.35
CA ALA A 15 -11.48 -8.09 9.05
C ALA A 15 -12.38 -7.40 8.01
N LYS A 16 -11.99 -6.20 7.60
CA LYS A 16 -12.61 -5.48 6.49
C LYS A 16 -12.18 -6.17 5.19
N THR A 17 -13.14 -6.59 4.39
CA THR A 17 -12.90 -7.19 3.08
C THR A 17 -12.44 -6.11 2.11
N TYR A 18 -11.26 -6.30 1.51
CA TYR A 18 -10.71 -5.42 0.49
C TYR A 18 -10.46 -6.23 -0.78
N VAL A 19 -10.87 -5.69 -1.93
CA VAL A 19 -10.62 -6.25 -3.25
C VAL A 19 -9.99 -5.15 -4.07
N CYS A 20 -8.81 -5.42 -4.62
CA CYS A 20 -8.07 -4.46 -5.43
C CYS A 20 -8.81 -4.13 -6.72
N THR A 21 -8.91 -2.82 -7.02
CA THR A 21 -9.44 -2.30 -8.29
C THR A 21 -8.41 -1.54 -9.12
N ALA A 22 -7.13 -1.54 -8.71
CA ALA A 22 -6.06 -0.88 -9.45
C ALA A 22 -5.97 -1.37 -10.90
N VAL A 23 -5.74 -0.43 -11.83
CA VAL A 23 -5.53 -0.74 -13.24
C VAL A 23 -4.05 -0.59 -13.61
N PRO A 24 -3.55 -1.32 -14.62
CA PRO A 24 -2.19 -1.12 -15.10
C PRO A 24 -2.00 0.31 -15.66
N PHE A 25 -0.92 0.98 -15.27
CA PHE A 25 -0.53 2.27 -15.87
C PHE A 25 -0.30 2.17 -17.39
N GLU A 26 -0.53 3.27 -18.10
CA GLU A 26 -0.15 3.41 -19.50
C GLU A 26 1.34 3.11 -19.71
N LEU A 27 1.65 2.43 -20.82
CA LEU A 27 3.02 2.11 -21.20
C LEU A 27 3.87 3.39 -21.26
N GLY A 28 4.96 3.43 -20.49
CA GLY A 28 5.86 4.60 -20.40
C GLY A 28 5.56 5.56 -19.24
N LYS A 29 4.43 5.41 -18.54
CA LYS A 29 4.18 6.09 -17.26
C LYS A 29 4.46 5.13 -16.10
N THR A 30 5.51 5.40 -15.34
CA THR A 30 5.72 4.76 -14.05
C THR A 30 6.19 5.84 -13.09
N VAL A 31 5.29 6.25 -12.19
CA VAL A 31 5.60 7.26 -11.19
C VAL A 31 6.07 6.54 -9.94
N MET A 32 7.32 6.76 -9.57
CA MET A 32 7.91 6.18 -8.36
C MET A 32 7.74 7.17 -7.20
N THR A 33 7.06 6.75 -6.14
CA THR A 33 6.98 7.57 -4.91
C THR A 33 8.34 7.65 -4.21
N GLN A 34 8.59 8.72 -3.45
CA GLN A 34 9.88 8.91 -2.75
C GLN A 34 10.21 7.73 -1.82
N GLY A 35 9.18 7.08 -1.24
CA GLY A 35 9.33 5.93 -0.36
C GLY A 35 9.95 4.75 -1.09
N VAL A 36 9.42 4.41 -2.28
CA VAL A 36 9.96 3.34 -3.13
C VAL A 36 11.38 3.67 -3.59
N ALA A 37 11.65 4.93 -3.96
CA ALA A 37 13.00 5.38 -4.33
C ALA A 37 14.01 5.17 -3.18
N SER A 38 13.62 5.51 -1.95
CA SER A 38 14.44 5.32 -0.75
C SER A 38 14.71 3.84 -0.46
N LEU A 39 13.69 2.99 -0.60
CA LEU A 39 13.82 1.54 -0.40
C LEU A 39 14.79 0.90 -1.41
N LEU A 40 14.69 1.29 -2.68
CA LEU A 40 15.59 0.84 -3.74
C LEU A 40 17.03 1.32 -3.52
N ASN A 41 17.22 2.60 -3.16
CA ASN A 41 18.54 3.16 -2.89
C ASN A 41 19.23 2.51 -1.69
N ARG A 42 18.46 2.09 -0.69
CA ARG A 42 19.00 1.40 0.50
C ARG A 42 19.30 -0.08 0.24
N ASN A 43 18.94 -0.60 -0.96
CA ASN A 43 19.17 -1.97 -1.41
C ASN A 43 18.77 -3.03 -0.37
N ILE A 44 17.66 -2.79 0.34
CA ILE A 44 17.15 -3.70 1.36
C ILE A 44 16.36 -4.81 0.67
N GLY A 45 17.08 -5.72 0.00
CA GLY A 45 16.58 -7.04 -0.41
C GLY A 45 15.42 -7.10 -1.42
N ALA A 46 14.94 -5.97 -1.93
CA ALA A 46 13.84 -5.93 -2.89
C ALA A 46 14.24 -5.14 -4.13
N SER A 47 14.27 -5.82 -5.28
CA SER A 47 14.48 -5.21 -6.57
C SER A 47 13.19 -4.54 -7.09
N LEU A 48 13.33 -3.51 -7.93
CA LEU A 48 12.20 -2.73 -8.47
C LEU A 48 11.10 -3.60 -9.09
N ASN A 49 11.47 -4.71 -9.73
CA ASN A 49 10.54 -5.68 -10.29
C ASN A 49 9.57 -6.28 -9.25
N VAL A 50 10.00 -6.47 -7.99
CA VAL A 50 9.14 -6.98 -6.91
C VAL A 50 8.07 -5.95 -6.60
N TYR A 51 8.44 -4.68 -6.44
CA TYR A 51 7.48 -3.61 -6.17
C TYR A 51 6.49 -3.41 -7.32
N LEU A 52 6.97 -3.48 -8.57
CA LEU A 52 6.10 -3.41 -9.75
C LEU A 52 5.14 -4.61 -9.83
N HIS A 53 5.61 -5.82 -9.49
CA HIS A 53 4.76 -7.01 -9.50
C HIS A 53 3.68 -6.92 -8.41
N ARG A 54 4.04 -6.49 -7.21
CA ARG A 54 3.08 -6.31 -6.11
C ARG A 54 2.03 -5.25 -6.46
N HIS A 55 2.48 -4.10 -6.97
CA HIS A 55 1.60 -3.02 -7.42
C HIS A 55 0.62 -3.47 -8.51
N LYS A 56 1.10 -4.19 -9.55
CA LYS A 56 0.24 -4.75 -10.62
C LYS A 56 -0.84 -5.72 -10.13
N ASN A 57 -0.61 -6.36 -8.99
CA ASN A 57 -1.54 -7.32 -8.41
C ASN A 57 -2.36 -6.74 -7.25
N GLY A 58 -2.22 -5.44 -6.95
CA GLY A 58 -2.87 -4.84 -5.77
C GLY A 58 -2.37 -5.39 -4.43
N ASP A 59 -1.17 -5.98 -4.41
CA ASP A 59 -0.57 -6.48 -3.18
C ASP A 59 0.07 -5.31 -2.43
N TRP A 60 -0.76 -4.67 -1.61
CA TRP A 60 -0.35 -3.60 -0.71
C TRP A 60 0.22 -4.13 0.62
N GLY A 61 0.17 -5.45 0.88
CA GLY A 61 0.58 -6.02 2.17
C GLY A 61 -0.29 -5.56 3.35
N ASP A 62 0.36 -5.21 4.46
CA ASP A 62 -0.29 -4.90 5.74
C ASP A 62 -0.75 -3.44 5.87
N THR A 63 -0.78 -2.68 4.76
CA THR A 63 -1.24 -1.30 4.77
C THR A 63 -2.71 -1.20 5.22
N PRO A 64 -3.10 -0.14 5.97
CA PRO A 64 -4.50 0.17 6.26
C PRO A 64 -5.37 0.18 5.00
N ILE A 65 -6.66 -0.11 5.17
CA ILE A 65 -7.56 -0.28 4.02
C ILE A 65 -7.85 1.04 3.33
N GLU A 66 -7.86 2.13 4.07
CA GLU A 66 -8.02 3.49 3.57
C GLU A 66 -6.89 3.81 2.58
N ASP A 67 -5.64 3.47 2.94
CA ASP A 67 -4.48 3.64 2.09
C ASP A 67 -4.49 2.69 0.88
N LYS A 68 -5.01 1.46 1.04
CA LYS A 68 -5.19 0.51 -0.07
C LYS A 68 -6.15 1.07 -1.13
N ILE A 69 -7.26 1.65 -0.70
CA ILE A 69 -8.23 2.31 -1.60
C ILE A 69 -7.58 3.51 -2.29
N MET A 70 -6.86 4.36 -1.55
CA MET A 70 -6.15 5.49 -2.16
C MET A 70 -5.12 5.07 -3.21
N ASN A 71 -4.43 3.94 -2.98
CA ASN A 71 -3.49 3.40 -3.95
C ASN A 71 -4.18 2.91 -5.22
N ASP A 72 -5.35 2.29 -5.10
CA ASP A 72 -6.16 1.86 -6.26
C ASP A 72 -6.70 3.05 -7.05
N GLU A 73 -7.11 4.14 -6.39
CA GLU A 73 -7.62 5.35 -7.05
C GLU A 73 -6.52 6.13 -7.78
N ALA A 74 -5.26 5.98 -7.35
CA ALA A 74 -4.11 6.65 -7.96
C ALA A 74 -3.56 5.96 -9.22
N THR A 75 -4.15 4.82 -9.61
CA THR A 75 -3.80 4.02 -10.80
C THR A 75 -4.90 4.04 -11.83
#